data_AF-A0A1H0N047-F1
#
_entry.id   AF-A0A1H0N047-F1
#
_cell.length_a   1.000
_cell.length_b   1.000
_cell.length_c   1.000
_cell.angle_alpha   90.00
_cell.angle_beta   90.00
_cell.angle_gamma   90.00
#
_symmetry.space_group_name_H-M   'P 1'
#
loop_
_entity.id
_entity.type
_entity.pdbx_description
1 polymer ?
#
loop_
_entity_poly.entity_id
_entity_poly.type
_entity_poly.pdbx_seq_one_letter_code
_entity_poly.pdbx_strand_id
1 'polypeptide(L)'
;MDDTAEKTSPGRAGFADLTLRDLPSLEILVLDEIAGWIFSPENPGQGYSGEHGGAIVTAVLNGVQRAHAFQPELAPMTSPVLTEMRDRVFTGVQELSQSAEALSTFVVTLMPAVISELERSAGDAASQCYWLYCYALLVLAGGRSGRLDESLMAGIIASFDGWNDLMSGGFTLPWRAA
;
A
#
# COMPACT_ATOMS: atom_id res chain seq x y z
N MET A 1 -12.15 -26.89 27.62
CA MET A 1 -12.21 -25.43 27.48
C MET A 1 -10.78 -25.03 27.23
N ASP A 2 -10.38 -25.16 25.97
CA ASP A 2 -8.98 -25.11 25.56
C ASP A 2 -8.71 -23.69 25.07
N ASP A 3 -7.86 -23.00 25.81
CA ASP A 3 -7.54 -21.58 25.68
C ASP A 3 -6.39 -21.49 24.67
N THR A 4 -6.70 -21.67 23.39
CA THR A 4 -5.76 -21.35 22.31
C THR A 4 -5.67 -19.84 22.20
N ALA A 5 -4.76 -19.26 23.00
CA ALA A 5 -4.22 -17.94 22.77
C ALA A 5 -3.66 -17.92 21.34
N GLU A 6 -4.47 -17.40 20.42
CA GLU A 6 -4.08 -17.08 19.07
C GLU A 6 -2.93 -16.09 19.17
N LYS A 7 -1.70 -16.58 19.03
CA LYS A 7 -0.52 -15.72 18.90
C LYS A 7 -0.80 -14.77 17.74
N THR A 8 -1.08 -13.52 18.06
CA THR A 8 -1.22 -12.44 17.09
C THR A 8 0.05 -12.45 16.24
N SER A 9 -0.07 -12.83 14.97
CA SER A 9 1.08 -12.79 14.08
C SER A 9 1.56 -11.34 14.01
N PRO A 10 2.88 -11.07 13.93
CA PRO A 10 3.40 -9.70 13.87
C PRO A 10 2.76 -8.87 12.77
N GLY A 11 2.35 -9.53 11.67
CA GLY A 11 1.60 -8.90 10.58
C GLY A 11 0.20 -8.41 10.97
N ARG A 12 -0.49 -9.02 11.95
CA ARG A 12 -1.80 -8.54 12.41
C ARG A 12 -1.70 -7.33 13.34
N ALA A 13 -0.68 -7.27 14.19
CA ALA A 13 -0.49 -6.15 15.12
C ALA A 13 -0.35 -4.81 14.38
N GLY A 14 0.48 -4.78 13.31
CA GLY A 14 0.68 -3.57 12.51
C GLY A 14 -0.60 -3.05 11.82
N PHE A 15 -1.55 -3.92 11.49
CA PHE A 15 -2.83 -3.50 10.90
C PHE A 15 -3.83 -3.02 11.96
N ALA A 16 -3.82 -3.63 13.16
CA ALA A 16 -4.76 -3.30 14.22
C ALA A 16 -4.45 -1.94 14.89
N ASP A 17 -3.16 -1.57 14.97
CA ASP A 17 -2.70 -0.37 15.68
C ASP A 17 -2.79 0.91 14.84
N LEU A 18 -3.12 0.79 13.55
CA LEU A 18 -3.30 1.92 12.64
C LEU A 18 -4.50 2.78 13.05
N THR A 19 -4.35 4.10 12.96
CA THR A 19 -5.41 5.10 13.12
C THR A 19 -5.57 5.92 11.85
N LEU A 20 -6.67 6.67 11.72
CA LEU A 20 -6.88 7.60 10.60
C LEU A 20 -5.75 8.64 10.43
N ARG A 21 -5.03 8.97 11.51
CA ARG A 21 -3.91 9.92 11.47
C ARG A 21 -2.66 9.34 10.81
N ASP A 22 -2.56 8.02 10.74
CA ASP A 22 -1.40 7.31 10.19
C ASP A 22 -1.53 7.07 8.68
N LEU A 23 -2.66 7.44 8.06
CA LEU A 23 -2.92 7.19 6.64
C LEU A 23 -1.94 7.92 5.70
N PRO A 24 -1.56 9.19 5.93
CA PRO A 24 -0.48 9.81 5.17
C PRO A 24 0.83 9.02 5.27
N SER A 25 1.15 8.48 6.45
CA SER A 25 2.34 7.65 6.66
C SER A 25 2.25 6.33 5.89
N LEU A 26 1.08 5.67 5.91
CA LEU A 26 0.82 4.46 5.14
C LEU A 26 1.01 4.73 3.65
N GLU A 27 0.39 5.78 3.11
CA GLU A 27 0.48 6.15 1.69
C GLU A 27 1.94 6.30 1.26
N ILE A 28 2.73 7.15 1.93
CA ILE A 28 4.11 7.42 1.52
C ILE A 28 5.04 6.23 1.75
N LEU A 29 4.83 5.43 2.78
CA LEU A 29 5.64 4.23 3.02
C LEU A 29 5.33 3.11 2.04
N VAL A 30 4.07 2.90 1.68
CA VAL A 30 3.71 1.95 0.61
C VAL A 30 4.33 2.39 -0.71
N LEU A 31 4.28 3.69 -1.02
CA LEU A 31 4.93 4.24 -2.21
C LEU A 31 6.46 4.05 -2.18
N ASP A 32 7.13 4.35 -1.07
CA ASP A 32 8.58 4.20 -0.92
C ASP A 32 9.06 2.74 -0.99
N GLU A 33 8.32 1.81 -0.39
CA GLU A 33 8.65 0.38 -0.41
C GLU A 33 8.46 -0.20 -1.84
N ILE A 34 7.36 0.17 -2.53
CA ILE A 34 7.14 -0.23 -3.93
C ILE A 34 8.22 0.37 -4.83
N ALA A 35 8.46 1.69 -4.73
CA ALA A 35 9.50 2.35 -5.51
C ALA A 35 10.88 1.76 -5.23
N GLY A 36 11.17 1.47 -3.95
CA GLY A 36 12.41 0.84 -3.52
C GLY A 36 12.68 -0.48 -4.25
N TRP A 37 11.66 -1.32 -4.44
CA TRP A 37 11.81 -2.55 -5.22
C TRP A 37 11.86 -2.29 -6.73
N ILE A 38 10.95 -1.46 -7.26
CA ILE A 38 10.82 -1.21 -8.71
C ILE A 38 12.09 -0.63 -9.32
N PHE A 39 12.76 0.27 -8.61
CA PHE A 39 14.00 0.90 -9.07
C PHE A 39 15.27 0.16 -8.60
N SER A 40 15.13 -1.01 -7.97
CA SER A 40 16.26 -1.83 -7.55
C SER A 40 16.78 -2.72 -8.68
N PRO A 41 18.02 -3.24 -8.55
CA PRO A 41 18.53 -4.28 -9.43
C PRO A 41 17.76 -5.61 -9.38
N GLU A 42 16.87 -5.81 -8.39
CA GLU A 42 16.07 -7.03 -8.24
C GLU A 42 14.85 -7.03 -9.17
N ASN A 43 14.45 -5.88 -9.72
CA ASN A 43 13.41 -5.82 -10.74
C ASN A 43 13.99 -6.28 -12.10
N PRO A 44 13.53 -7.41 -12.67
CA PRO A 44 14.07 -7.94 -13.92
C PRO A 44 13.66 -7.12 -15.16
N GLY A 45 12.73 -6.17 -15.03
CA GLY A 45 12.16 -5.39 -16.13
C GLY A 45 11.12 -6.14 -16.97
N GLN A 46 11.19 -7.47 -17.03
CA GLN A 46 10.24 -8.37 -17.73
C GLN A 46 10.27 -9.79 -17.16
N GLY A 47 9.32 -10.64 -17.55
CA GLY A 47 9.30 -12.06 -17.16
C GLY A 47 8.95 -12.27 -15.69
N TYR A 48 7.95 -11.55 -15.20
CA TYR A 48 7.54 -11.56 -13.79
C TYR A 48 6.94 -12.92 -13.39
N SER A 49 6.96 -13.18 -12.08
CA SER A 49 6.63 -14.49 -11.50
C SER A 49 6.01 -14.31 -10.12
N GLY A 50 5.58 -15.40 -9.51
CA GLY A 50 5.06 -15.39 -8.13
C GLY A 50 6.05 -14.82 -7.10
N GLU A 51 7.36 -14.98 -7.32
CA GLU A 51 8.38 -14.42 -6.44
C GLU A 51 8.38 -12.88 -6.49
N HIS A 52 8.33 -12.31 -7.69
CA HIS A 52 8.25 -10.87 -7.89
C HIS A 52 6.94 -10.29 -7.35
N GLY A 53 5.81 -11.00 -7.55
CA GLY A 53 4.53 -10.65 -6.95
C GLY A 53 4.58 -10.67 -5.42
N GLY A 54 5.24 -11.68 -4.84
CA GLY A 54 5.48 -11.78 -3.41
C GLY A 54 6.30 -10.61 -2.86
N ALA A 55 7.35 -10.18 -3.56
CA ALA A 55 8.19 -9.06 -3.15
C ALA A 55 7.39 -7.75 -3.02
N ILE A 56 6.53 -7.44 -3.99
CA ILE A 56 5.64 -6.27 -3.93
C ILE A 56 4.59 -6.40 -2.82
N VAL A 57 3.98 -7.58 -2.64
CA VAL A 57 3.03 -7.80 -1.53
C VAL A 57 3.72 -7.57 -0.19
N THR A 58 4.95 -8.08 -0.02
CA THR A 58 5.77 -7.82 1.17
C THR A 58 6.07 -6.33 1.34
N ALA A 59 6.41 -5.62 0.27
CA ALA A 59 6.63 -4.16 0.30
C ALA A 59 5.39 -3.40 0.83
N VAL A 60 4.20 -3.75 0.34
CA VAL A 60 2.94 -3.16 0.83
C VAL A 60 2.71 -3.47 2.31
N LEU A 61 2.89 -4.73 2.72
CA LEU A 61 2.72 -5.13 4.12
C LEU A 61 3.72 -4.42 5.05
N ASN A 62 4.96 -4.21 4.60
CA ASN A 62 5.98 -3.46 5.35
C ASN A 62 5.56 -2.00 5.52
N GLY A 63 5.04 -1.36 4.47
CA GLY A 63 4.52 0.01 4.54
C GLY A 63 3.40 0.14 5.56
N VAL A 64 2.44 -0.78 5.56
CA VAL A 64 1.33 -0.83 6.53
C VAL A 64 1.86 -1.01 7.96
N GLN A 65 2.76 -1.97 8.18
CA GLN A 65 3.29 -2.25 9.52
C GLN A 65 4.06 -1.08 10.13
N ARG A 66 4.76 -0.30 9.30
CA ARG A 66 5.61 0.81 9.74
C ARG A 66 4.88 2.15 9.88
N ALA A 67 3.67 2.26 9.32
CA ALA A 67 2.94 3.52 9.24
C ALA A 67 2.66 4.18 10.60
N HIS A 68 2.36 3.41 11.65
CA HIS A 68 2.14 3.96 12.99
C HIS A 68 3.42 4.56 13.62
N ALA A 69 4.60 4.12 13.19
CA ALA A 69 5.89 4.49 13.77
C ALA A 69 6.55 5.68 13.07
N PHE A 70 5.94 6.20 11.99
CA PHE A 70 6.45 7.29 11.20
C PHE A 70 5.36 8.34 10.99
N GLN A 71 5.72 9.62 11.00
CA GLN A 71 4.84 10.72 10.66
C GLN A 71 5.61 11.62 9.70
N PRO A 72 5.16 11.77 8.44
CA PRO A 72 5.86 12.60 7.48
C PRO A 72 5.72 14.08 7.85
N GLU A 73 6.77 14.86 7.62
CA GLU A 73 6.77 16.31 7.90
C GLU A 73 5.77 17.06 7.00
N LEU A 74 5.61 16.59 5.77
CA LEU A 74 4.64 17.09 4.79
C LEU A 74 3.73 15.95 4.36
N ALA A 75 2.49 16.28 4.02
CA ALA A 75 1.52 15.35 3.46
C ALA A 75 0.70 16.05 2.36
N PRO A 76 0.14 15.29 1.40
CA PRO A 76 -0.74 15.83 0.39
C PRO A 76 -1.84 16.69 1.00
N MET A 77 -2.13 17.82 0.35
CA MET A 77 -3.19 18.72 0.78
C MET A 77 -4.51 17.95 0.88
N THR A 78 -5.16 18.05 2.03
CA THR A 78 -6.40 17.31 2.28
C THR A 78 -7.53 17.91 1.45
N SER A 79 -8.24 17.06 0.72
CA SER A 79 -9.45 17.38 -0.04
C SER A 79 -10.58 16.40 0.36
N PRO A 80 -11.85 16.70 0.07
CA PRO A 80 -12.96 15.79 0.41
C PRO A 80 -12.77 14.37 -0.17
N VAL A 81 -12.31 14.27 -1.41
CA VAL A 81 -12.06 12.99 -2.09
C VAL A 81 -10.92 12.21 -1.40
N LEU A 82 -9.87 12.91 -0.98
CA LEU A 82 -8.74 12.31 -0.30
C LEU A 82 -9.11 11.86 1.12
N THR A 83 -9.95 12.61 1.82
CA THR A 83 -10.51 12.21 3.13
C THR A 83 -11.37 10.96 2.99
N GLU A 84 -12.29 10.92 2.02
CA GLU A 84 -13.15 9.76 1.78
C GLU A 84 -12.32 8.50 1.45
N MET A 85 -11.29 8.65 0.60
CA MET A 85 -10.38 7.56 0.28
C MET A 85 -9.66 7.04 1.54
N ARG A 86 -9.12 7.93 2.39
CA ARG A 86 -8.44 7.56 3.64
C ARG A 86 -9.35 6.83 4.62
N ASP A 87 -10.61 7.27 4.75
CA ASP A 87 -11.61 6.60 5.58
C ASP A 87 -11.88 5.17 5.09
N ARG A 88 -11.91 4.97 3.77
CA ARG A 88 -12.11 3.64 3.17
C ARG A 88 -10.88 2.75 3.30
N VAL A 89 -9.68 3.26 3.04
CA VAL A 89 -8.42 2.53 3.28
C VAL A 89 -8.35 2.11 4.75
N PHE A 90 -8.63 3.02 5.68
CA PHE A 90 -8.66 2.72 7.11
C PHE A 90 -9.66 1.60 7.43
N THR A 91 -10.91 1.73 6.96
CA THR A 91 -11.94 0.71 7.18
C THR A 91 -11.50 -0.65 6.64
N GLY A 92 -10.98 -0.70 5.42
CA GLY A 92 -10.53 -1.94 4.80
C GLY A 92 -9.34 -2.58 5.51
N VAL A 93 -8.35 -1.78 5.94
CA VAL A 93 -7.23 -2.24 6.78
C VAL A 93 -7.73 -2.83 8.11
N GLN A 94 -8.71 -2.18 8.75
CA GLN A 94 -9.32 -2.68 9.97
C GLN A 94 -10.12 -3.98 9.74
N GLU A 95 -10.77 -4.15 8.59
CA GLU A 95 -11.39 -5.44 8.22
C GLU A 95 -10.35 -6.54 8.03
N LEU A 96 -9.21 -6.23 7.40
CA LEU A 96 -8.12 -7.19 7.17
C LEU A 96 -7.42 -7.62 8.47
N SER A 97 -7.39 -6.77 9.49
CA SER A 97 -6.77 -7.08 10.79
C SER A 97 -7.56 -8.12 11.61
N GLN A 98 -8.86 -8.27 11.32
CA GLN A 98 -9.80 -9.08 12.12
C GLN A 98 -9.49 -10.58 12.07
N SER A 99 -8.88 -11.10 11.01
CA SER A 99 -8.53 -12.53 10.93
C SER A 99 -7.36 -12.82 10.01
N ALA A 100 -6.66 -13.93 10.26
CA ALA A 100 -5.60 -14.42 9.36
C ALA A 100 -6.14 -14.78 7.96
N GLU A 101 -7.40 -15.23 7.88
CA GLU A 101 -8.08 -15.54 6.62
C GLU A 101 -8.31 -14.28 5.77
N ALA A 102 -8.66 -13.14 6.40
CA ALA A 102 -8.80 -11.87 5.71
C ALA A 102 -7.46 -11.40 5.12
N LEU A 103 -6.38 -11.50 5.89
CA LEU A 103 -5.03 -11.20 5.40
C LEU A 103 -4.60 -12.17 4.28
N SER A 104 -4.95 -13.45 4.37
CA SER A 104 -4.69 -14.41 3.29
C SER A 104 -5.47 -14.05 2.02
N THR A 105 -6.71 -13.60 2.15
CA THR A 105 -7.54 -13.14 1.03
C THR A 105 -6.89 -11.93 0.35
N PHE A 106 -6.41 -10.95 1.13
CA PHE A 106 -5.65 -9.82 0.61
C PHE A 106 -4.46 -10.27 -0.25
N VAL A 107 -3.63 -11.19 0.25
CA VAL A 107 -2.46 -11.70 -0.49
C VAL A 107 -2.88 -12.40 -1.79
N VAL A 108 -3.89 -13.27 -1.72
CA VAL A 108 -4.40 -14.03 -2.87
C VAL A 108 -5.03 -13.11 -3.93
N THR A 109 -5.65 -12.01 -3.53
CA THR A 109 -6.21 -11.01 -4.45
C THR A 109 -5.15 -10.11 -5.06
N LEU A 110 -4.21 -9.61 -4.24
CA LEU A 110 -3.21 -8.64 -4.70
C LEU A 110 -2.14 -9.27 -5.60
N MET A 111 -1.65 -10.47 -5.25
CA MET A 111 -0.54 -11.11 -5.96
C MET A 111 -0.76 -11.28 -7.48
N PRO A 112 -1.88 -11.83 -7.98
CA PRO A 112 -2.09 -11.96 -9.42
C PRO A 112 -2.29 -10.60 -10.10
N ALA A 113 -2.90 -9.62 -9.43
CA ALA A 113 -3.06 -8.26 -9.95
C ALA A 113 -1.68 -7.59 -10.13
N VAL A 114 -0.82 -7.68 -9.12
CA VAL A 114 0.56 -7.17 -9.16
C VAL A 114 1.33 -7.75 -10.34
N ILE A 115 1.31 -9.08 -10.52
CA ILE A 115 2.04 -9.74 -11.62
C ILE A 115 1.52 -9.23 -12.97
N SER A 116 0.19 -9.18 -13.12
CA SER A 116 -0.44 -8.69 -14.36
C SER A 116 -0.03 -7.25 -14.67
N GLU A 117 0.06 -6.39 -13.66
CA GLU A 117 0.44 -4.99 -13.83
C GLU A 117 1.93 -4.78 -14.10
N LEU A 118 2.78 -5.57 -13.46
CA LEU A 118 4.21 -5.61 -13.75
C LEU A 118 4.45 -5.99 -15.22
N GLU A 119 3.75 -7.02 -15.71
CA GLU A 119 3.82 -7.44 -17.11
C GLU A 119 3.26 -6.39 -18.07
N ARG A 120 2.09 -5.82 -17.75
CA ARG A 120 1.44 -4.80 -18.59
C ARG A 120 2.31 -3.56 -18.78
N SER A 121 3.05 -3.17 -17.74
CA SER A 121 3.92 -2.00 -17.75
C SER A 121 5.40 -2.36 -17.85
N ALA A 122 5.73 -3.55 -18.38
CA ALA A 122 7.11 -4.01 -18.51
C ALA A 122 7.97 -3.01 -19.28
N GLY A 123 9.16 -2.71 -18.76
CA GLY A 123 10.08 -1.71 -19.32
C GLY A 123 9.75 -0.25 -18.98
N ASP A 124 8.66 0.02 -18.25
CA ASP A 124 8.32 1.37 -17.76
C ASP A 124 8.14 1.37 -16.24
N ALA A 125 9.25 1.56 -15.53
CA ALA A 125 9.30 1.55 -14.07
C ALA A 125 8.39 2.62 -13.42
N ALA A 126 8.22 3.78 -14.06
CA ALA A 126 7.35 4.83 -13.53
C ALA A 126 5.88 4.40 -13.59
N SER A 127 5.44 3.86 -14.73
CA SER A 127 4.10 3.28 -14.85
C SER A 127 3.89 2.12 -13.90
N GLN A 128 4.88 1.24 -13.73
CA GLN A 128 4.79 0.14 -12.76
C GLN A 128 4.57 0.66 -11.34
N CYS A 129 5.39 1.61 -10.89
CA CYS A 129 5.26 2.18 -9.55
C CYS A 129 3.88 2.82 -9.34
N TYR A 130 3.41 3.63 -10.30
CA TYR A 130 2.09 4.25 -10.26
C TYR A 130 0.96 3.23 -10.13
N TRP A 131 0.90 2.25 -11.03
CA TRP A 131 -0.21 1.30 -11.05
C TRP A 131 -0.18 0.38 -9.83
N LEU A 132 0.99 -0.08 -9.41
CA LEU A 132 1.12 -0.90 -8.20
C LEU A 132 0.69 -0.14 -6.95
N TYR A 133 1.04 1.13 -6.81
CA TYR A 133 0.54 1.98 -5.74
C TYR A 133 -0.99 2.05 -5.75
N CYS A 134 -1.58 2.33 -6.92
CA CYS A 134 -3.02 2.44 -7.07
C CYS A 134 -3.74 1.13 -6.69
N TYR A 135 -3.27 -0.01 -7.21
CA TYR A 135 -3.83 -1.31 -6.89
C TYR A 135 -3.64 -1.71 -5.43
N ALA A 136 -2.48 -1.40 -4.83
CA ALA A 136 -2.24 -1.68 -3.42
C ALA A 136 -3.27 -0.96 -2.53
N LEU A 137 -3.45 0.36 -2.70
CA LEU A 137 -4.44 1.11 -1.94
C LEU A 137 -5.87 0.68 -2.24
N LEU A 138 -6.16 0.32 -3.49
CA LEU A 138 -7.49 -0.13 -3.89
C LEU A 138 -7.85 -1.47 -3.23
N VAL A 139 -6.91 -2.43 -3.17
CA VAL A 139 -7.13 -3.71 -2.47
C VAL A 139 -7.21 -3.50 -0.95
N LEU A 140 -6.37 -2.63 -0.38
CA LEU A 140 -6.45 -2.26 1.04
C LEU A 140 -7.81 -1.65 1.39
N ALA A 141 -8.30 -0.71 0.59
CA ALA A 141 -9.62 -0.07 0.77
C ALA A 141 -10.80 -1.00 0.51
N GLY A 142 -10.63 -1.99 -0.37
CA GLY A 142 -11.62 -3.04 -0.60
C GLY A 142 -11.89 -3.88 0.64
N GLY A 143 -10.88 -4.07 1.50
CA GLY A 143 -11.01 -4.86 2.72
C GLY A 143 -11.58 -6.25 2.44
N ARG A 144 -12.54 -6.69 3.25
CA ARG A 144 -13.32 -7.90 3.01
C ARG A 144 -14.53 -7.65 2.11
N SER A 145 -15.07 -6.43 2.14
CA SER A 145 -16.31 -6.08 1.44
C SER A 145 -16.17 -5.99 -0.10
N GLY A 146 -14.95 -5.78 -0.60
CA GLY A 146 -14.67 -5.68 -2.03
C GLY A 146 -15.35 -4.49 -2.72
N ARG A 147 -15.78 -3.47 -1.97
CA ARG A 147 -16.49 -2.32 -2.55
C ARG A 147 -15.51 -1.34 -3.16
N LEU A 148 -15.50 -1.27 -4.49
CA LEU A 148 -14.62 -0.43 -5.29
C LEU A 148 -15.49 0.41 -6.23
N ASP A 149 -15.18 1.71 -6.34
CA ASP A 149 -15.90 2.64 -7.21
C ASP A 149 -14.97 3.76 -7.71
N GLU A 150 -15.48 4.57 -8.63
CA GLU A 150 -14.74 5.65 -9.28
C GLU A 150 -14.27 6.74 -8.29
N SER A 151 -15.05 7.00 -7.22
CA SER A 151 -14.69 7.99 -6.19
C SER A 151 -13.42 7.55 -5.44
N LEU A 152 -13.36 6.27 -5.05
CA LEU A 152 -12.18 5.69 -4.42
C LEU A 152 -10.95 5.80 -5.33
N MET A 153 -11.09 5.42 -6.60
CA MET A 153 -9.99 5.53 -7.55
C MET A 153 -9.52 6.98 -7.72
N ALA A 154 -10.45 7.94 -7.84
CA ALA A 154 -10.11 9.36 -7.93
C ALA A 154 -9.31 9.83 -6.70
N GLY A 155 -9.65 9.37 -5.50
CA GLY A 155 -8.90 9.72 -4.28
C GLY A 155 -7.52 9.08 -4.20
N ILE A 156 -7.38 7.84 -4.69
CA ILE A 156 -6.09 7.16 -4.78
C ILE A 156 -5.16 7.89 -5.76
N ILE A 157 -5.68 8.27 -6.92
CA ILE A 157 -4.93 9.06 -7.92
C ILE A 157 -4.53 10.41 -7.33
N ALA A 158 -5.46 11.13 -6.69
CA ALA A 158 -5.17 12.40 -6.04
C ALA A 158 -4.11 12.28 -4.93
N SER A 159 -4.05 11.14 -4.23
CA SER A 159 -3.01 10.86 -3.24
C SER A 159 -1.65 10.64 -3.90
N PHE A 160 -1.58 9.84 -4.98
CA PHE A 160 -0.34 9.67 -5.74
C PHE A 160 0.18 11.00 -6.28
N ASP A 161 -0.69 11.76 -6.95
CA ASP A 161 -0.35 13.07 -7.54
C ASP A 161 0.14 14.04 -6.46
N GLY A 162 -0.55 14.09 -5.31
CA GLY A 162 -0.14 14.95 -4.20
C GLY A 162 1.22 14.58 -3.61
N TRP A 163 1.54 13.28 -3.50
CA TRP A 163 2.88 12.85 -3.08
C TRP A 163 3.94 13.16 -4.14
N ASN A 164 3.62 12.94 -5.42
CA ASN A 164 4.48 13.25 -6.54
C ASN A 164 4.81 14.75 -6.62
N ASP A 165 3.82 15.62 -6.40
CA ASP A 165 4.00 17.07 -6.36
C ASP A 165 4.91 17.50 -5.21
N LEU A 166 4.73 16.93 -4.01
CA LEU A 166 5.61 17.19 -2.88
C LEU A 166 7.05 16.78 -3.17
N MET A 167 7.26 15.57 -3.71
CA MET A 167 8.59 15.07 -4.07
C MET A 167 9.24 15.92 -5.16
N SER A 168 8.47 16.33 -6.17
CA SER A 168 8.92 17.26 -7.22
C SER A 168 9.27 18.64 -6.66
N GLY A 169 8.62 19.04 -5.57
CA GLY A 169 8.92 20.25 -4.79
C GLY A 169 10.12 20.12 -3.84
N GLY A 170 10.79 18.96 -3.79
CA GLY A 170 11.99 18.72 -2.98
C GLY A 170 11.74 18.01 -1.65
N PHE A 171 10.52 17.58 -1.36
CA PHE A 171 10.28 16.69 -0.23
C PHE A 171 11.01 15.36 -0.45
N THR A 172 11.77 14.92 0.54
CA THR A 172 12.45 13.62 0.53
C THR A 172 12.28 12.94 1.88
N LEU A 173 12.19 11.62 1.87
CA LEU A 173 12.15 10.84 3.10
C LEU A 173 13.50 10.92 3.82
N PRO A 174 13.54 10.96 5.16
CA PRO A 174 14.78 11.17 5.92
C PRO A 174 15.89 10.17 5.60
N TRP A 175 15.54 8.92 5.27
CA TRP A 175 16.49 7.86 4.90
C TRP A 175 16.86 7.85 3.42
N ARG A 176 16.20 8.67 2.59
CA ARG A 176 16.49 8.83 1.15
C ARG A 176 17.31 10.09 0.84
N ALA A 177 17.44 11.02 1.79
CA ALA A 177 18.18 12.27 1.65
C ALA A 177 19.72 12.12 1.71
N ALA A 178 20.25 10.93 1.40
CA ALA A 178 21.68 10.59 1.46
C ALA A 178 22.41 10.89 0.14
#